data_AF-A0A815GHM2-F1
#
_entry.id   AF-A0A815GHM2-F1
#
_cell.length_a   1.000
_cell.length_b   1.000
_cell.length_c   1.000
_cell.angle_alpha   90.00
_cell.angle_beta   90.00
_cell.angle_gamma   90.00
#
_symmetry.space_group_name_H-M   'P 1'
#
loop_
_entity.id
_entity.type
_entity.pdbx_description
1 polymer ?
#
loop_
_entity_poly.entity_id
_entity_poly.type
_entity_poly.pdbx_seq_one_letter_code
_entity_poly.pdbx_strand_id
1 'polypeptide(L)'
;MFPNLKFLNYNPYDSYYQIISFAKLPLSVCSSTLFELHINVRNAEDCLHLLDGRFNQLHVFNVKIQSALSSIPTISEEKLLSLRYFSLTCVSKMYFYDTIVIPLLHRMSNLEELRLYFNCSREESFVDGNDLKTNILIHLPRLTTFKFNICSFINHYNQSDLLSNEDIRNTFRDFSNNEIISCVDYFPDENKGQCHIYSYPFTLISYERITNNFPGGLFPYVRKVSLFDEQSFQHEFFIRIQKSFPFIKKLTVTIARSKSPCV
;
A
#
# COMPACT_ATOMS: atom_id res chain seq x y z
N MET A 1 11.34 -27.15 16.92
CA MET A 1 10.63 -27.77 15.77
C MET A 1 9.14 -27.74 16.11
N PHE A 2 8.28 -27.14 15.27
CA PHE A 2 6.86 -26.93 15.59
C PHE A 2 5.97 -27.62 14.54
N PRO A 3 5.77 -28.94 14.62
CA PRO A 3 5.10 -29.72 13.58
C PRO A 3 3.62 -29.36 13.37
N ASN A 4 2.98 -28.76 14.37
CA ASN A 4 1.58 -28.32 14.32
C ASN A 4 1.41 -26.81 14.14
N LEU A 5 2.48 -26.09 13.78
CA LEU A 5 2.41 -24.65 13.59
C LEU A 5 1.56 -24.34 12.35
N LYS A 6 0.40 -23.71 12.58
CA LYS A 6 -0.54 -23.30 11.53
C LYS A 6 -0.46 -21.80 11.20
N PHE A 7 0.03 -21.02 12.17
CA PHE A 7 0.08 -19.57 12.13
C PHE A 7 1.47 -19.11 12.55
N LEU A 8 2.08 -18.20 11.79
CA LEU A 8 3.34 -17.57 12.13
C LEU A 8 3.23 -16.06 11.96
N ASN A 9 3.51 -15.32 13.02
CA ASN A 9 3.64 -13.86 12.99
C ASN A 9 5.10 -13.48 13.30
N TYR A 10 5.79 -12.96 12.29
CA TYR A 10 7.17 -12.51 12.40
C TYR A 10 7.25 -10.98 12.37
N ASN A 11 7.65 -10.40 13.50
CA ASN A 11 7.79 -8.95 13.65
C ASN A 11 9.16 -8.62 14.26
N PRO A 12 10.20 -8.38 13.45
CA PRO A 12 11.58 -8.19 13.90
C PRO A 12 11.85 -6.83 14.57
N TYR A 13 10.80 -6.10 14.97
CA TYR A 13 10.91 -4.74 15.50
C TYR A 13 11.07 -4.67 17.02
N ASP A 14 11.06 -5.82 17.72
CA ASP A 14 11.51 -5.89 19.10
C ASP A 14 12.99 -6.29 19.15
N SER A 15 13.83 -5.31 19.43
CA SER A 15 15.23 -5.39 19.86
C SER A 15 16.31 -5.67 18.80
N TYR A 16 17.51 -5.17 19.15
CA TYR A 16 18.80 -5.10 18.45
C TYR A 16 19.39 -6.42 17.90
N TYR A 17 18.57 -7.43 17.59
CA TYR A 17 19.04 -8.73 17.15
C TYR A 17 19.13 -8.86 15.64
N GLN A 18 20.13 -9.65 15.23
CA GLN A 18 20.45 -10.02 13.86
C GLN A 18 19.18 -10.37 13.09
N ILE A 19 19.07 -9.82 11.88
CA ILE A 19 18.13 -10.24 10.86
C ILE A 19 18.23 -11.76 10.79
N ILE A 20 17.23 -12.47 11.32
CA ILE A 20 17.10 -13.90 11.05
C ILE A 20 16.72 -13.96 9.58
N SER A 21 17.73 -14.08 8.73
CA SER A 21 17.52 -14.46 7.35
C SER A 21 16.84 -15.81 7.40
N PHE A 22 15.67 -15.93 6.77
CA PHE A 22 15.03 -17.24 6.65
C PHE A 22 15.94 -18.23 5.93
N ALA A 23 16.93 -17.81 5.13
CA ALA A 23 17.97 -18.70 4.61
C ALA A 23 18.76 -19.43 5.72
N LYS A 24 18.82 -18.88 6.94
CA LYS A 24 19.48 -19.47 8.12
C LYS A 24 18.53 -20.26 9.02
N LEU A 25 17.21 -20.23 8.77
CA LEU A 25 16.27 -21.08 9.49
C LEU A 25 16.37 -22.51 8.96
N PRO A 26 16.58 -23.53 9.84
CA PRO A 26 16.68 -24.91 9.40
C PRO A 26 15.41 -25.31 8.63
N LEU A 27 15.58 -25.99 7.49
CA LEU A 27 14.47 -26.56 6.68
C LEU A 27 13.49 -27.39 7.53
N SER A 28 14.00 -27.97 8.62
CA SER A 28 13.25 -28.77 9.60
C SER A 28 12.29 -27.97 10.50
N VAL A 29 12.34 -26.63 10.50
CA VAL A 29 11.46 -25.78 11.34
C VAL A 29 10.12 -25.49 10.66
N CYS A 30 10.07 -25.54 9.32
CA CYS A 30 8.89 -25.18 8.54
C CYS A 30 8.03 -26.43 8.29
N SER A 31 6.99 -26.61 9.10
CA SER A 31 6.03 -27.70 8.92
C SER A 31 5.23 -27.54 7.63
N SER A 32 4.88 -28.66 7.00
CA SER A 32 3.95 -28.73 5.88
C SER A 32 2.54 -28.24 6.21
N THR A 33 2.21 -27.93 7.47
CA THR A 33 0.86 -27.54 7.94
C THR A 33 0.62 -26.03 8.05
N LEU A 34 1.58 -25.18 7.68
CA LEU A 34 1.42 -23.73 7.80
C LEU A 34 0.45 -23.18 6.75
N PHE A 35 -0.65 -22.57 7.20
CA PHE A 35 -1.73 -22.06 6.36
C PHE A 35 -1.71 -20.53 6.23
N GLU A 36 -1.22 -19.85 7.26
CA GLU A 36 -1.23 -18.39 7.36
C GLU A 36 0.10 -17.84 7.89
N LEU A 37 0.61 -16.81 7.20
CA LEU A 37 1.91 -16.20 7.47
C LEU A 37 1.81 -14.67 7.46
N HIS A 38 2.22 -14.04 8.57
CA HIS A 38 2.30 -12.59 8.73
C HIS A 38 3.74 -12.17 8.95
N ILE A 39 4.24 -11.25 8.14
CA ILE A 39 5.64 -10.83 8.21
C ILE A 39 5.76 -9.32 8.04
N ASN A 40 6.55 -8.71 8.92
CA ASN A 40 7.03 -7.35 8.79
C ASN A 40 8.52 -7.38 8.43
N VAL A 41 8.89 -6.91 7.24
CA VAL A 41 10.28 -6.87 6.77
C VAL A 41 10.73 -5.45 6.50
N ARG A 42 12.06 -5.27 6.55
CA ARG A 42 12.68 -4.05 6.00
C ARG A 42 12.68 -4.14 4.48
N ASN A 43 13.32 -5.17 3.92
CA ASN A 43 13.40 -5.40 2.48
C ASN A 43 12.44 -6.52 2.05
N ALA A 44 11.73 -6.34 0.93
CA ALA A 44 10.82 -7.36 0.43
C ALA A 44 11.54 -8.57 -0.22
N GLU A 45 12.83 -8.47 -0.56
CA GLU A 45 13.66 -9.62 -0.95
C GLU A 45 13.65 -10.69 0.17
N ASP A 46 13.69 -10.27 1.44
CA ASP A 46 13.59 -11.16 2.61
C ASP A 46 12.24 -11.89 2.66
N CYS A 47 11.15 -11.23 2.26
CA CYS A 47 9.79 -11.79 2.24
C CYS A 47 9.58 -12.88 1.20
N LEU A 48 10.38 -12.90 0.14
CA LEU A 48 10.15 -13.76 -1.03
C LEU A 48 11.07 -15.00 -1.03
N HIS A 49 12.29 -14.91 -0.46
CA HIS A 49 13.12 -16.09 -0.11
C HIS A 49 12.45 -17.05 0.89
N LEU A 50 11.44 -16.54 1.57
CA LEU A 50 10.56 -17.27 2.46
C LEU A 50 9.58 -18.19 1.73
N LEU A 51 9.14 -17.80 0.54
CA LEU A 51 8.24 -18.58 -0.31
C LEU A 51 8.97 -19.60 -1.18
N ASP A 52 10.30 -19.52 -1.25
CA ASP A 52 11.19 -20.40 -2.01
C ASP A 52 11.31 -21.79 -1.36
N GLY A 53 10.31 -22.64 -1.57
CA GLY A 53 10.43 -24.06 -1.26
C GLY A 53 9.71 -24.55 0.01
N ARG A 54 9.39 -23.69 0.97
CA ARG A 54 9.15 -24.12 2.37
C ARG A 54 7.70 -24.16 2.88
N PHE A 55 6.73 -23.59 2.16
CA PHE A 55 5.34 -23.47 2.64
C PHE A 55 4.31 -23.83 1.56
N ASN A 56 4.19 -25.12 1.25
CA ASN A 56 3.41 -25.62 0.12
C ASN A 56 1.88 -25.61 0.34
N GLN A 57 1.42 -25.35 1.57
CA GLN A 57 0.00 -25.28 1.94
C GLN A 57 -0.44 -23.85 2.32
N LEU A 58 0.36 -22.85 1.98
CA LEU A 58 0.06 -21.47 2.34
C LEU A 58 -1.14 -20.96 1.52
N HIS A 59 -2.19 -20.54 2.21
CA HIS A 59 -3.37 -19.94 1.60
C HIS A 59 -3.47 -18.45 1.88
N VAL A 60 -2.97 -18.00 3.03
CA VAL A 60 -2.99 -16.60 3.47
C VAL A 60 -1.58 -16.08 3.67
N PHE A 61 -1.25 -15.01 2.96
CA PHE A 61 0.04 -14.35 3.10
C PHE A 61 -0.10 -12.84 3.30
N ASN A 62 0.31 -12.37 4.47
CA ASN A 62 0.24 -10.97 4.88
C ASN A 62 1.65 -10.40 5.04
N VAL A 63 1.96 -9.38 4.25
CA VAL A 63 3.29 -8.79 4.16
C VAL A 63 3.23 -7.30 4.42
N LYS A 64 4.09 -6.83 5.32
CA LYS A 64 4.37 -5.42 5.54
C LYS A 64 5.83 -5.11 5.23
N ILE A 65 6.07 -4.19 4.30
CA ILE A 65 7.41 -3.77 3.85
C ILE A 65 7.62 -2.30 4.21
N GLN A 66 8.78 -2.00 4.81
CA GLN A 66 9.13 -0.64 5.25
C GLN A 66 10.17 0.06 4.36
N SER A 67 10.96 -0.65 3.54
CA SER A 67 11.92 -0.05 2.60
C SER A 67 11.87 -0.66 1.20
N ALA A 68 12.35 0.10 0.20
CA ALA A 68 12.28 -0.25 -1.22
C ALA A 68 13.00 -1.56 -1.58
N LEU A 69 12.55 -2.17 -2.68
CA LEU A 69 13.22 -3.25 -3.39
C LEU A 69 14.26 -2.69 -4.36
N SER A 70 15.37 -3.39 -4.51
CA SER A 70 16.36 -3.18 -5.58
C SER A 70 16.11 -4.05 -6.81
N SER A 71 15.35 -5.14 -6.69
CA SER A 71 15.13 -6.10 -7.80
C SER A 71 13.90 -6.99 -7.58
N ILE A 72 13.39 -7.62 -8.65
CA ILE A 72 12.42 -8.72 -8.57
C ILE A 72 13.22 -10.03 -8.44
N PRO A 73 13.12 -10.78 -7.33
CA PRO A 73 13.76 -12.08 -7.24
C PRO A 73 12.98 -13.16 -8.02
N THR A 74 13.72 -14.09 -8.62
CA THR A 74 13.23 -15.25 -9.37
C THR A 74 12.67 -16.31 -8.41
N ILE A 75 11.36 -16.31 -8.19
CA ILE A 75 10.63 -17.38 -7.44
C ILE A 75 10.09 -18.40 -8.46
N SER A 76 9.79 -19.64 -8.07
CA SER A 76 9.03 -20.56 -8.93
C SER A 76 7.54 -20.18 -9.00
N GLU A 77 6.94 -20.21 -10.20
CA GLU A 77 5.54 -19.77 -10.42
C GLU A 77 4.51 -20.66 -9.72
N GLU A 78 4.77 -21.97 -9.62
CA GLU A 78 3.80 -22.97 -9.13
C GLU A 78 3.24 -22.71 -7.72
N LYS A 79 3.99 -22.00 -6.86
CA LYS A 79 3.58 -21.76 -5.46
C LYS A 79 2.80 -20.47 -5.28
N LEU A 80 3.07 -19.46 -6.10
CA LEU A 80 2.27 -18.24 -6.09
C LEU A 80 0.84 -18.54 -6.57
N LEU A 81 0.68 -19.59 -7.38
CA LEU A 81 -0.61 -20.12 -7.80
C LEU A 81 -1.42 -20.80 -6.68
N SER A 82 -0.84 -21.20 -5.54
CA SER A 82 -1.65 -21.81 -4.46
C SER A 82 -2.28 -20.78 -3.52
N LEU A 83 -1.79 -19.53 -3.54
CA LEU A 83 -2.29 -18.46 -2.70
C LEU A 83 -3.72 -18.09 -3.09
N ARG A 84 -4.60 -17.99 -2.07
CA ARG A 84 -5.97 -17.52 -2.23
C ARG A 84 -6.19 -16.14 -1.63
N TYR A 85 -5.41 -15.79 -0.61
CA TYR A 85 -5.50 -14.53 0.11
C TYR A 85 -4.12 -13.87 0.19
N PHE A 86 -4.02 -12.63 -0.27
CA PHE A 86 -2.79 -11.86 -0.19
C PHE A 86 -3.06 -10.45 0.31
N SER A 87 -2.27 -10.01 1.29
CA SER A 87 -2.25 -8.62 1.74
C SER A 87 -0.84 -8.06 1.66
N LEU A 88 -0.72 -6.92 1.00
CA LEU A 88 0.53 -6.18 0.86
C LEU A 88 0.37 -4.78 1.44
N THR A 89 1.18 -4.45 2.43
CA THR A 89 1.35 -3.09 2.94
C THR A 89 2.77 -2.62 2.65
N CYS A 90 2.96 -1.59 1.81
CA CYS A 90 4.26 -1.06 1.46
C CYS A 90 4.31 0.46 1.68
N VAL A 91 5.15 0.92 2.60
CA VAL A 91 5.29 2.36 2.91
C VAL A 91 6.50 2.99 2.19
N SER A 92 7.00 2.34 1.13
CA SER A 92 8.14 2.82 0.34
C SER A 92 7.76 3.99 -0.58
N LYS A 93 8.72 4.85 -0.95
CA LYS A 93 8.48 6.10 -1.67
C LYS A 93 8.73 6.06 -3.19
N MET A 94 9.34 5.00 -3.74
CA MET A 94 9.84 5.05 -5.13
C MET A 94 9.52 3.78 -5.93
N TYR A 95 8.98 3.99 -7.15
CA TYR A 95 8.81 3.10 -8.33
C TYR A 95 8.43 1.62 -8.13
N PHE A 96 8.01 1.26 -6.92
CA PHE A 96 7.76 -0.11 -6.49
C PHE A 96 6.51 -0.71 -7.16
N TYR A 97 5.57 0.14 -7.58
CA TYR A 97 4.31 -0.32 -8.15
C TYR A 97 4.52 -1.05 -9.49
N ASP A 98 5.10 -0.36 -10.48
CA ASP A 98 5.30 -0.91 -11.83
C ASP A 98 6.35 -2.02 -11.85
N THR A 99 7.44 -1.84 -11.08
CA THR A 99 8.58 -2.76 -11.13
C THR A 99 8.40 -4.00 -10.26
N ILE A 100 7.56 -3.97 -9.23
CA ILE A 100 7.46 -5.08 -8.28
C ILE A 100 6.03 -5.54 -8.09
N VAL A 101 5.12 -4.64 -7.68
CA VAL A 101 3.76 -5.02 -7.28
C VAL A 101 3.06 -5.70 -8.45
N ILE A 102 3.09 -5.07 -9.62
CA ILE A 102 2.45 -5.59 -10.83
C ILE A 102 3.03 -6.97 -11.21
N PRO A 103 4.34 -7.13 -11.46
CA PRO A 103 4.92 -8.44 -11.78
C PRO A 103 4.68 -9.52 -10.72
N LEU A 104 4.69 -9.17 -9.43
CA LEU A 104 4.41 -10.13 -8.36
C LEU A 104 2.96 -10.63 -8.41
N LEU A 105 2.00 -9.71 -8.55
CA LEU A 105 0.58 -10.04 -8.57
C LEU A 105 0.19 -10.85 -9.82
N HIS A 106 0.80 -10.57 -10.97
CA HIS A 106 0.56 -11.34 -12.21
C HIS A 106 0.80 -12.85 -12.04
N ARG A 107 1.67 -13.21 -11.09
CA ARG A 107 2.06 -14.60 -10.82
C ARG A 107 1.12 -15.27 -9.81
N MET A 108 0.16 -14.55 -9.24
CA MET A 108 -0.80 -15.02 -8.24
C MET A 108 -2.22 -15.12 -8.81
N SER A 109 -2.37 -15.67 -10.03
CA SER A 109 -3.64 -15.67 -10.79
C SER A 109 -4.82 -16.39 -10.12
N ASN A 110 -4.59 -17.16 -9.06
CA ASN A 110 -5.62 -17.87 -8.30
C ASN A 110 -6.12 -17.11 -7.06
N LEU A 111 -5.67 -15.87 -6.82
CA LEU A 111 -6.14 -15.07 -5.70
C LEU A 111 -7.66 -14.86 -5.76
N GLU A 112 -8.30 -15.13 -4.62
CA GLU A 112 -9.73 -14.89 -4.37
C GLU A 112 -9.91 -13.56 -3.61
N GLU A 113 -8.95 -13.19 -2.76
CA GLU A 113 -8.92 -11.92 -2.03
C GLU A 113 -7.54 -11.23 -2.09
N LEU A 114 -7.58 -9.91 -2.35
CA LEU A 114 -6.41 -9.05 -2.41
C LEU A 114 -6.62 -7.78 -1.60
N ARG A 115 -5.64 -7.45 -0.75
CA ARG A 115 -5.58 -6.19 -0.01
C ARG A 115 -4.29 -5.44 -0.31
N LEU A 116 -4.37 -4.27 -0.95
CA LEU A 116 -3.20 -3.47 -1.32
C LEU A 116 -3.17 -2.13 -0.59
N TYR A 117 -2.09 -1.88 0.13
CA TYR A 117 -1.91 -0.66 0.89
C TYR A 117 -0.52 -0.08 0.62
N PHE A 118 -0.40 0.92 -0.25
CA PHE A 118 0.93 1.44 -0.56
C PHE A 118 0.98 2.89 -1.03
N ASN A 119 2.17 3.45 -0.95
CA ASN A 119 2.52 4.71 -1.57
C ASN A 119 3.41 4.43 -2.79
N CYS A 120 3.23 5.17 -3.89
CA CYS A 120 4.06 5.02 -5.08
C CYS A 120 4.29 6.35 -5.78
N SER A 121 5.47 6.52 -6.39
CA SER A 121 5.75 7.65 -7.28
C SER A 121 5.84 7.15 -8.71
N ARG A 122 5.17 7.85 -9.63
CA ARG A 122 5.23 7.66 -11.08
C ARG A 122 5.62 8.99 -11.73
N GLU A 123 6.06 8.96 -12.98
CA GLU A 123 6.47 10.20 -13.67
C GLU A 123 5.27 10.92 -14.28
N GLU A 124 4.39 10.18 -14.96
CA GLU A 124 3.42 10.76 -15.89
C GLU A 124 1.97 10.72 -15.41
N SER A 125 1.57 9.69 -14.67
CA SER A 125 0.15 9.47 -14.32
C SER A 125 -0.05 8.89 -12.93
N PHE A 126 -1.18 9.24 -12.32
CA PHE A 126 -1.62 8.64 -11.06
C PHE A 126 -1.95 7.16 -11.26
N VAL A 127 -2.01 6.41 -10.16
CA VAL A 127 -2.66 5.09 -10.17
C VAL A 127 -4.16 5.35 -10.06
N ASP A 128 -4.91 4.97 -11.08
CA ASP A 128 -6.36 5.15 -11.17
C ASP A 128 -7.08 3.81 -11.42
N GLY A 129 -8.40 3.84 -11.62
CA GLY A 129 -9.20 2.64 -11.84
C GLY A 129 -8.87 1.91 -13.15
N ASN A 130 -8.51 2.64 -14.20
CA ASN A 130 -8.11 2.04 -15.48
C ASN A 130 -6.77 1.33 -15.35
N ASP A 131 -5.83 1.93 -14.63
CA ASP A 131 -4.53 1.34 -14.31
C ASP A 131 -4.70 0.04 -13.50
N LEU A 132 -5.47 0.08 -12.41
CA LEU A 132 -5.73 -1.12 -11.60
C LEU A 132 -6.46 -2.21 -12.40
N LYS A 133 -7.40 -1.83 -13.29
CA LYS A 133 -8.11 -2.79 -14.14
C LYS A 133 -7.16 -3.48 -15.12
N THR A 134 -6.32 -2.70 -15.78
CA THR A 134 -5.39 -3.17 -16.83
C THR A 134 -4.22 -3.94 -16.26
N ASN A 135 -3.65 -3.46 -15.15
CA ASN A 135 -2.41 -4.01 -14.61
C ASN A 135 -2.64 -5.06 -13.52
N ILE A 136 -3.81 -5.11 -12.88
CA ILE A 136 -4.06 -6.05 -11.77
C ILE A 136 -5.27 -6.92 -12.06
N LEU A 137 -6.45 -6.35 -12.25
CA LEU A 137 -7.70 -7.12 -12.26
C LEU A 137 -7.79 -8.11 -13.41
N ILE A 138 -7.34 -7.74 -14.62
CA ILE A 138 -7.36 -8.64 -15.77
C ILE A 138 -6.48 -9.90 -15.57
N HIS A 139 -5.46 -9.81 -14.71
CA HIS A 139 -4.54 -10.90 -14.40
C HIS A 139 -4.98 -11.76 -13.21
N LEU A 140 -6.03 -11.34 -12.50
CA LEU A 140 -6.56 -12.01 -11.30
C LEU A 140 -8.03 -12.39 -11.51
N PRO A 141 -8.33 -13.33 -12.44
CA PRO A 141 -9.71 -13.64 -12.85
C PRO A 141 -10.56 -14.27 -11.76
N ARG A 142 -9.95 -14.79 -10.68
CA ARG A 142 -10.65 -15.38 -9.53
C ARG A 142 -10.91 -14.40 -8.40
N LEU A 143 -10.49 -13.15 -8.55
CA LEU A 143 -10.56 -12.16 -7.48
C LEU A 143 -12.01 -11.75 -7.25
N THR A 144 -12.52 -12.08 -6.06
CA THR A 144 -13.88 -11.72 -5.64
C THR A 144 -13.88 -10.53 -4.68
N THR A 145 -12.80 -10.38 -3.91
CA THR A 145 -12.63 -9.28 -2.95
C THR A 145 -11.35 -8.52 -3.27
N PHE A 146 -11.51 -7.24 -3.60
CA PHE A 146 -10.39 -6.32 -3.77
C PHE A 146 -10.57 -5.10 -2.88
N LYS A 147 -9.63 -4.89 -1.96
CA LYS A 147 -9.58 -3.70 -1.10
C LYS A 147 -8.26 -3.01 -1.28
N PHE A 148 -8.29 -1.69 -1.40
CA PHE A 148 -7.06 -0.94 -1.56
C PHE A 148 -7.06 0.41 -0.84
N ASN A 149 -5.85 0.90 -0.58
CA ASN A 149 -5.54 2.25 -0.17
C ASN A 149 -4.20 2.61 -0.82
N ILE A 150 -4.25 3.45 -1.84
CA ILE A 150 -3.12 3.77 -2.69
C ILE A 150 -2.94 5.28 -2.70
N CYS A 151 -1.76 5.74 -2.29
CA CYS A 151 -1.37 7.14 -2.45
C CYS A 151 -0.30 7.21 -3.54
N SER A 152 -0.69 7.69 -4.72
CA SER A 152 0.20 7.86 -5.86
C SER A 152 0.68 9.30 -5.98
N PHE A 153 1.93 9.48 -6.41
CA PHE A 153 2.58 10.76 -6.62
C PHE A 153 3.05 10.86 -8.07
N ILE A 154 2.92 12.05 -8.65
CA ILE A 154 3.43 12.36 -9.99
C ILE A 154 4.26 13.63 -9.98
N ASN A 155 5.13 13.78 -10.99
CA ASN A 155 5.73 15.06 -11.28
C ASN A 155 4.70 15.96 -11.97
N HIS A 156 4.60 17.21 -11.53
CA HIS A 156 3.65 18.19 -12.09
C HIS A 156 4.25 19.00 -13.26
N TYR A 157 5.48 18.68 -13.71
CA TYR A 157 6.12 19.40 -14.80
C TYR A 157 5.34 19.14 -16.10
N ASN A 158 4.88 20.20 -16.77
CA ASN A 158 4.31 20.17 -18.12
C ASN A 158 2.96 19.44 -18.30
N GLN A 159 2.18 19.20 -17.24
CA GLN A 159 0.82 18.69 -17.42
C GLN A 159 -0.13 19.83 -17.83
N SER A 160 -0.68 19.74 -19.04
CA SER A 160 -1.67 20.69 -19.56
C SER A 160 -3.05 20.52 -18.92
N ASP A 161 -3.38 19.28 -18.52
CA ASP A 161 -4.69 18.91 -18.00
C ASP A 161 -4.55 18.23 -16.64
N LEU A 162 -4.91 18.96 -15.58
CA LEU A 162 -4.91 18.44 -14.22
C LEU A 162 -6.20 17.66 -13.96
N LEU A 163 -6.05 16.40 -13.57
CA LEU A 163 -7.16 15.53 -13.23
C LEU A 163 -7.83 15.99 -11.93
N SER A 164 -9.15 16.13 -11.96
CA SER A 164 -9.93 16.38 -10.77
C SER A 164 -10.23 15.08 -10.01
N ASN A 165 -10.74 15.22 -8.78
CA ASN A 165 -11.31 14.10 -8.04
C ASN A 165 -12.41 13.36 -8.81
N GLU A 166 -13.19 14.09 -9.61
CA GLU A 166 -14.28 13.51 -10.41
C GLU A 166 -13.72 12.69 -11.57
N ASP A 167 -12.69 13.18 -12.25
CA ASP A 167 -12.02 12.46 -13.33
C ASP A 167 -11.44 11.13 -12.82
N ILE A 168 -10.74 11.15 -11.69
CA ILE A 168 -10.22 9.94 -11.06
C ILE A 168 -11.36 8.99 -10.67
N ARG A 169 -12.41 9.46 -9.98
CA ARG A 169 -13.54 8.60 -9.60
C ARG A 169 -14.22 7.95 -10.81
N ASN A 170 -14.29 8.66 -11.93
CA ASN A 170 -14.90 8.16 -13.15
C ASN A 170 -14.17 6.95 -13.75
N THR A 171 -12.88 6.77 -13.45
CA THR A 171 -12.13 5.57 -13.85
C THR A 171 -12.53 4.30 -13.07
N PHE A 172 -13.26 4.43 -11.97
CA PHE A 172 -13.70 3.31 -11.12
C PHE A 172 -15.14 2.84 -11.37
N ARG A 173 -15.84 3.40 -12.37
CA ARG A 173 -17.27 3.13 -12.63
C ARG A 173 -17.60 1.64 -12.81
N ASP A 174 -16.65 0.85 -13.32
CA ASP A 174 -16.83 -0.59 -13.57
C ASP A 174 -16.43 -1.47 -12.38
N PHE A 175 -15.99 -0.90 -11.25
CA PHE A 175 -15.58 -1.70 -10.09
C PHE A 175 -16.84 -2.22 -9.39
N SER A 176 -16.96 -3.54 -9.31
CA SER A 176 -18.09 -4.24 -8.69
C SER A 176 -18.16 -4.05 -7.16
N ASN A 177 -17.09 -3.53 -6.55
CA ASN A 177 -16.95 -3.39 -5.11
C ASN A 177 -16.71 -1.92 -4.70
N ASN A 178 -17.56 -1.47 -3.76
CA ASN A 178 -17.36 -0.36 -2.83
C ASN A 178 -17.46 1.07 -3.37
N GLU A 179 -17.92 1.96 -2.48
CA GLU A 179 -17.74 3.40 -2.58
C GLU A 179 -16.23 3.71 -2.61
N ILE A 180 -15.73 4.19 -3.74
CA ILE A 180 -14.34 4.61 -3.92
C ILE A 180 -14.24 6.09 -3.60
N ILE A 181 -13.37 6.41 -2.65
CA ILE A 181 -13.04 7.79 -2.33
C ILE A 181 -11.72 8.15 -3.01
N SER A 182 -11.69 9.35 -3.58
CA SER A 182 -10.50 9.95 -4.20
C SER A 182 -10.24 11.31 -3.57
N CYS A 183 -8.96 11.62 -3.35
CA CYS A 183 -8.43 12.93 -2.96
C CYS A 183 -7.23 13.25 -3.84
N VAL A 184 -7.44 14.14 -4.81
CA VAL A 184 -6.41 14.66 -5.72
C VAL A 184 -6.00 16.05 -5.29
N ASP A 185 -4.69 16.24 -5.15
CA ASP A 185 -4.06 17.47 -4.74
C ASP A 185 -2.85 17.77 -5.63
N TYR A 186 -2.62 19.05 -5.90
CA TYR A 186 -1.49 19.54 -6.66
C TYR A 186 -0.71 20.55 -5.83
N PHE A 187 0.60 20.41 -5.88
CA PHE A 187 1.58 21.16 -5.08
C PHE A 187 2.53 21.89 -6.05
N PRO A 188 2.17 23.10 -6.50
CA PRO A 188 2.97 23.87 -7.46
C PRO A 188 4.41 24.16 -7.01
N ASP A 189 4.65 24.44 -5.73
CA ASP A 189 5.99 24.79 -5.23
C ASP A 189 6.92 23.56 -5.17
N GLU A 190 6.38 22.38 -4.86
CA GLU A 190 7.10 21.11 -4.95
C GLU A 190 7.13 20.53 -6.36
N ASN A 191 6.32 21.10 -7.26
CA ASN A 191 6.02 20.58 -8.58
C ASN A 191 5.63 19.09 -8.53
N LYS A 192 4.62 18.78 -7.73
CA LYS A 192 4.10 17.41 -7.56
C LYS A 192 2.59 17.35 -7.55
N GLY A 193 2.06 16.24 -8.03
CA GLY A 193 0.68 15.83 -7.78
C GLY A 193 0.64 14.70 -6.77
N GLN A 194 -0.44 14.63 -5.98
CA GLN A 194 -0.79 13.51 -5.12
C GLN A 194 -2.22 13.09 -5.44
N CYS A 195 -2.43 11.78 -5.57
CA CYS A 195 -3.75 11.19 -5.70
C CYS A 195 -3.87 10.04 -4.69
N HIS A 196 -4.75 10.21 -3.73
CA HIS A 196 -5.07 9.20 -2.73
C HIS A 196 -6.42 8.58 -3.05
N ILE A 197 -6.41 7.29 -3.38
CA ILE A 197 -7.61 6.48 -3.65
C ILE A 197 -7.73 5.37 -2.62
N TYR A 198 -8.94 5.06 -2.17
CA TYR A 198 -9.18 3.90 -1.32
C TYR A 198 -10.60 3.33 -1.42
N SER A 199 -10.72 2.05 -1.13
CA SER A 199 -12.00 1.37 -0.96
C SER A 199 -12.59 1.66 0.42
N TYR A 200 -13.86 2.04 0.49
CA TYR A 200 -14.57 2.19 1.76
C TYR A 200 -15.00 0.83 2.36
N PRO A 201 -14.97 0.63 3.69
CA PRO A 201 -14.44 1.54 4.71
C PRO A 201 -12.91 1.53 4.78
N PHE A 202 -12.34 2.67 5.18
CA PHE A 202 -10.90 2.79 5.45
C PHE A 202 -10.53 2.03 6.74
N THR A 203 -9.69 0.99 6.63
CA THR A 203 -9.35 0.10 7.75
C THR A 203 -7.93 0.26 8.30
N LEU A 204 -7.11 1.16 7.74
CA LEU A 204 -5.73 1.33 8.19
C LEU A 204 -5.61 2.13 9.49
N ILE A 205 -4.55 1.84 10.24
CA ILE A 205 -4.23 2.52 11.50
C ILE A 205 -3.63 3.91 11.24
N SER A 206 -3.06 4.14 10.05
CA SER A 206 -2.47 5.41 9.65
C SER A 206 -3.15 5.98 8.41
N TYR A 207 -3.39 7.29 8.43
CA TYR A 207 -3.75 8.08 7.25
C TYR A 207 -2.66 9.13 7.07
N GLU A 208 -1.92 9.05 5.97
CA GLU A 208 -0.77 9.91 5.73
C GLU A 208 -1.07 10.98 4.69
N ARG A 209 -0.45 12.16 4.85
CA ARG A 209 -0.43 13.29 3.91
C ARG A 209 -1.81 13.84 3.55
N ILE A 210 -2.65 14.04 4.56
CA ILE A 210 -3.92 14.74 4.42
C ILE A 210 -3.66 16.23 4.15
N THR A 211 -4.27 16.75 3.09
CA THR A 211 -4.17 18.14 2.62
C THR A 211 -5.38 18.98 3.07
N ASN A 212 -5.34 20.30 2.88
CA ASN A 212 -6.47 21.18 3.16
C ASN A 212 -7.76 20.80 2.39
N ASN A 213 -7.64 20.11 1.26
CA ASN A 213 -8.79 19.70 0.44
C ASN A 213 -9.51 18.46 0.97
N PHE A 214 -9.02 17.86 2.05
CA PHE A 214 -9.62 16.68 2.66
C PHE A 214 -11.13 16.87 2.90
N PRO A 215 -12.01 16.06 2.28
CA PRO A 215 -13.46 16.28 2.33
C PRO A 215 -14.07 15.94 3.71
N GLY A 216 -13.32 15.25 4.58
CA GLY A 216 -13.84 14.71 5.83
C GLY A 216 -14.25 13.25 5.68
N GLY A 217 -15.23 12.82 6.49
CA GLY A 217 -15.64 11.41 6.62
C GLY A 217 -15.29 10.84 7.99
N LEU A 218 -15.70 9.62 8.30
CA LEU A 218 -15.45 8.98 9.62
C LEU A 218 -14.43 7.85 9.49
N PHE A 219 -13.36 7.92 10.26
CA PHE A 219 -12.23 6.99 10.19
C PHE A 219 -11.95 6.36 11.57
N PRO A 220 -12.80 5.43 12.03
CA PRO A 220 -12.77 4.93 13.41
C PRO A 220 -11.57 4.03 13.71
N TYR A 221 -10.87 3.54 12.68
CA TYR A 221 -9.70 2.66 12.81
C TYR A 221 -8.37 3.43 12.83
N VAL A 222 -8.37 4.68 12.38
CA VAL A 222 -7.16 5.50 12.31
C VAL A 222 -6.73 5.94 13.71
N ARG A 223 -5.43 5.82 13.98
CA ARG A 223 -4.77 6.25 15.23
C ARG A 223 -3.63 7.22 14.96
N LYS A 224 -3.11 7.26 13.73
CA LYS A 224 -2.00 8.12 13.33
C LYS A 224 -2.41 8.91 12.10
N VAL A 225 -2.29 10.23 12.17
CA VAL A 225 -2.55 11.11 11.03
C VAL A 225 -1.30 11.93 10.75
N SER A 226 -0.92 12.04 9.48
CA SER A 226 0.00 13.09 9.03
C SER A 226 -0.71 14.05 8.09
N LEU A 227 -0.52 15.34 8.36
CA LEU A 227 -1.02 16.45 7.56
C LEU A 227 0.15 17.00 6.73
N PHE A 228 -0.11 17.30 5.47
CA PHE A 228 0.86 17.90 4.57
C PHE A 228 0.16 18.86 3.62
N ASP A 229 0.70 20.07 3.49
CA ASP A 229 0.25 21.05 2.51
C ASP A 229 1.37 22.08 2.23
N GLU A 230 1.27 22.80 1.12
CA GLU A 230 2.11 23.98 0.84
C GLU A 230 1.57 25.22 1.54
N GLN A 231 0.27 25.25 1.80
CA GLN A 231 -0.40 26.35 2.47
C GLN A 231 -0.59 26.09 3.97
N SER A 232 -0.74 27.17 4.74
CA SER A 232 -1.06 27.04 6.16
C SER A 232 -2.46 26.45 6.37
N PHE A 233 -2.56 25.48 7.27
CA PHE A 233 -3.83 24.85 7.65
C PHE A 233 -4.74 25.82 8.39
N GLN A 234 -5.99 25.93 7.93
CA GLN A 234 -7.00 26.78 8.55
C GLN A 234 -7.64 26.13 9.78
N HIS A 235 -8.26 26.93 10.65
CA HIS A 235 -8.91 26.42 11.86
C HIS A 235 -10.01 25.40 11.54
N GLU A 236 -10.82 25.67 10.52
CA GLU A 236 -11.92 24.83 10.04
C GLU A 236 -11.43 23.46 9.56
N PHE A 237 -10.21 23.41 9.01
CA PHE A 237 -9.58 22.15 8.64
C PHE A 237 -9.30 21.29 9.88
N PHE A 238 -8.75 21.85 10.96
CA PHE A 238 -8.53 21.09 12.19
C PHE A 238 -9.83 20.62 12.85
N ILE A 239 -10.91 21.39 12.78
CA ILE A 239 -12.24 20.93 13.20
C ILE A 239 -12.66 19.70 12.38
N ARG A 240 -12.44 19.72 11.07
CA ARG A 240 -12.73 18.58 10.18
C ARG A 240 -11.91 17.36 10.55
N ILE A 241 -10.59 17.51 10.77
CA ILE A 241 -9.70 16.44 11.24
C ILE A 241 -10.21 15.85 12.57
N GLN A 242 -10.55 16.69 13.55
CA GLN A 242 -11.06 16.21 14.84
C GLN A 242 -12.32 15.35 14.68
N LYS A 243 -13.29 15.81 13.87
CA LYS A 243 -14.53 15.06 13.61
C LYS A 243 -14.26 13.75 12.85
N SER A 244 -13.30 13.77 11.95
CA SER A 244 -12.98 12.61 11.12
C SER A 244 -12.22 11.50 11.84
N PHE A 245 -11.39 11.87 12.82
CA PHE A 245 -10.47 10.95 13.49
C PHE A 245 -10.69 10.93 15.01
N PRO A 246 -11.83 10.40 15.50
CA PRO A 246 -12.22 10.48 16.91
C PRO A 246 -11.26 9.77 17.89
N PHE A 247 -10.42 8.87 17.39
CA PHE A 247 -9.49 8.07 18.19
C PHE A 247 -8.01 8.31 17.84
N ILE A 248 -7.70 9.47 17.24
CA ILE A 248 -6.32 9.83 16.91
C ILE A 248 -5.43 9.85 18.18
N LYS A 249 -4.27 9.21 18.09
CA LYS A 249 -3.23 9.17 19.14
C LYS A 249 -1.96 9.91 18.75
N LYS A 250 -1.72 10.09 17.45
CA LYS A 250 -0.56 10.82 16.93
C LYS A 250 -0.98 11.68 15.75
N LEU A 251 -0.72 12.97 15.85
CA LEU A 251 -0.84 13.94 14.77
C LEU A 251 0.55 14.44 14.40
N THR A 252 0.90 14.40 13.12
CA THR A 252 2.12 15.01 12.57
C THR A 252 1.71 16.08 11.58
N VAL A 253 2.27 17.28 11.68
CA VAL A 253 1.93 18.40 10.78
C VAL A 253 3.20 18.83 10.07
N THR A 254 3.14 18.87 8.75
CA THR A 254 4.23 19.33 7.90
C THR A 254 3.68 20.38 6.95
N ILE A 255 4.35 21.52 6.86
CA ILE A 255 4.07 22.55 5.86
C ILE A 255 5.30 22.62 4.96
N ALA A 256 5.12 22.42 3.65
CA ALA A 256 6.20 22.59 2.70
C ALA A 256 6.58 24.09 2.66
N ARG A 257 7.87 24.40 2.78
CA ARG A 257 8.32 25.80 2.67
C ARG A 257 8.26 26.19 1.21
N SER A 258 7.51 27.24 0.89
CA SER A 258 7.59 27.86 -0.44
C SER A 258 9.02 28.26 -0.71
N LYS A 259 9.53 27.92 -1.89
CA LYS A 259 10.75 28.57 -2.39
C LYS A 259 10.32 29.99 -2.72
N SER A 260 10.65 30.95 -1.86
CA SER A 260 10.51 32.36 -2.23
C SER A 260 11.17 32.56 -3.59
N PRO A 261 10.52 33.21 -4.57
CA PRO A 261 11.20 33.58 -5.79
C PRO A 261 12.36 34.48 -5.37
N CYS A 262 13.59 34.09 -5.73
CA CYS A 262 14.72 35.02 -5.69
C CYS A 262 14.33 36.19 -6.59
N VAL A 263 14.04 37.34 -5.96
CA VAL A 263 13.80 38.63 -6.63
C VAL A 263 15.07 39.07 -7.34
#